data_AF-A0A258L063-F1
#
_entry.id   AF-A0A258L063-F1
#
_cell.length_a   1.000
_cell.length_b   1.000
_cell.length_c   1.000
_cell.angle_alpha   90.00
_cell.angle_beta   90.00
_cell.angle_gamma   90.00
#
_symmetry.space_group_name_H-M   'P 1'
#
loop_
_entity.id
_entity.type
_entity.pdbx_description
1 polymer ?
#
loop_
_entity_poly.entity_id
_entity_poly.type
_entity_poly.pdbx_seq_one_letter_code
_entity_poly.pdbx_strand_id
1 'polypeptide(L)'
;MENSYIIILTLVLLGFLLLKEIQRKNKANLILRVAASCLAVIALIFIAIPITYQKKAEPKDENTIVLITEGFQKDSLDKFKNIPVFTTNPAVAKGNKSVELIPDLAGFLAMNQQLSKFHILGYGLADQELESIQDKNLVFHLSPLPSGLQSVHWNKTIKSGERLVLSGNYRNSSDKPVKLILNGLGTNLDSVNIPAGKSENFQLQTIPKHLDKAVYALIGITEKDSILNENVPVFVQVQAPLKVLILSSSPDFENKFLKNWLFENQYSIAVRSAISKSKFSTEFLNSTRINLDRITPSVLENFDVLISDPNELSALSRAENQAIQNQLSN
;
A
#
# COMPACT_ATOMS: atom_id res chain seq x y z
N MET A 1 -49.61 14.25 -4.24
CA MET A 1 -51.05 13.95 -4.48
C MET A 1 -51.92 15.21 -4.42
N GLU A 2 -51.61 16.20 -3.59
CA GLU A 2 -52.41 17.45 -3.46
C GLU A 2 -52.48 18.29 -4.75
N ASN A 3 -51.37 18.45 -5.48
CA ASN A 3 -51.34 19.27 -6.70
C ASN A 3 -52.23 18.73 -7.83
N SER A 4 -52.45 17.42 -7.89
CA SER A 4 -53.29 16.80 -8.93
C SER A 4 -54.77 17.14 -8.75
N TYR A 5 -55.26 17.24 -7.51
CA TYR A 5 -56.65 17.63 -7.24
C TYR A 5 -56.92 19.10 -7.59
N ILE A 6 -55.94 19.98 -7.35
CA ILE A 6 -56.03 21.41 -7.71
C ILE A 6 -56.14 21.58 -9.23
N ILE A 7 -55.38 20.81 -10.00
CA ILE A 7 -55.43 20.84 -11.47
C ILE A 7 -56.79 20.32 -11.98
N ILE A 8 -57.31 19.25 -11.39
CA ILE A 8 -58.62 18.69 -11.79
C ILE A 8 -59.75 19.68 -11.47
N LEU A 9 -59.76 20.29 -10.29
CA LEU A 9 -60.79 21.25 -9.88
C LEU A 9 -60.79 22.52 -10.75
N THR A 10 -59.61 23.01 -11.13
CA THR A 10 -59.46 24.18 -12.02
C THR A 10 -59.88 23.90 -13.47
N LEU A 11 -59.65 22.68 -13.97
CA LEU A 11 -60.16 22.23 -15.27
C LEU A 11 -61.69 22.15 -15.30
N VAL A 12 -62.31 21.64 -14.23
CA VAL A 12 -63.78 21.59 -14.11
C VAL A 12 -64.37 23.00 -14.08
N LEU A 13 -63.75 23.93 -13.34
CA LEU A 13 -64.15 25.34 -13.30
C LEU A 13 -64.04 26.01 -14.67
N LEU A 14 -62.95 25.75 -15.42
CA LEU A 14 -62.77 26.27 -16.78
C LEU A 14 -63.86 25.75 -17.72
N GLY A 15 -64.14 24.45 -17.69
CA GLY A 15 -65.21 23.85 -18.51
C GLY A 15 -66.58 24.47 -18.21
N PHE A 16 -66.89 24.72 -16.93
CA PHE A 16 -68.13 25.37 -16.52
C PHE A 16 -68.23 26.83 -17.03
N LEU A 17 -67.15 27.60 -16.91
CA LEU A 17 -67.10 28.99 -17.40
C LEU A 17 -67.25 29.08 -18.92
N LEU A 18 -66.59 28.17 -19.67
CA LEU A 18 -66.71 28.11 -21.12
C LEU A 18 -68.13 27.75 -21.56
N LEU A 19 -68.80 26.79 -20.91
CA LEU A 19 -70.19 26.44 -21.20
C LEU A 19 -71.14 27.62 -20.96
N LYS A 20 -70.94 28.37 -19.87
CA LYS A 20 -71.75 29.55 -19.55
C LYS A 20 -71.52 30.69 -20.55
N GLU A 21 -70.30 30.86 -21.04
CA GLU A 21 -69.98 31.90 -22.03
C GLU A 21 -70.53 31.55 -23.43
N ILE A 22 -70.53 30.26 -23.80
CA ILE A 22 -71.07 29.78 -25.08
C ILE A 22 -72.61 29.79 -25.11
N GLN A 23 -73.28 29.54 -24.00
CA GLN A 23 -74.76 29.54 -23.91
C GLN A 23 -75.40 30.94 -23.92
N ARG A 24 -74.59 32.01 -23.89
CA ARG A 24 -75.10 33.39 -23.80
C ARG A 24 -75.69 33.84 -25.16
N LYS A 25 -76.93 34.35 -25.16
CA LYS A 25 -77.64 34.79 -26.38
C LYS A 25 -76.91 35.89 -27.17
N ASN A 26 -76.06 36.71 -26.53
CA ASN A 26 -75.28 37.75 -27.19
C ASN A 26 -73.85 37.28 -27.49
N LYS A 27 -73.56 37.03 -28.77
CA LYS A 27 -72.29 36.46 -29.27
C LYS A 27 -71.19 37.49 -29.57
N ALA A 28 -71.41 38.78 -29.34
CA ALA A 28 -70.37 39.79 -29.57
C ALA A 28 -69.15 39.57 -28.65
N ASN A 29 -67.92 39.63 -29.17
CA ASN A 29 -66.66 39.49 -28.42
C ASN A 29 -66.47 38.16 -27.65
N LEU A 30 -67.08 37.07 -28.13
CA LEU A 30 -66.99 35.75 -27.47
C LEU A 30 -65.54 35.26 -27.33
N ILE A 31 -64.70 35.48 -28.36
CA ILE A 31 -63.28 35.08 -28.35
C ILE A 31 -62.52 35.79 -27.22
N LEU A 32 -62.75 37.09 -27.01
CA LEU A 32 -62.09 37.86 -25.95
C LEU A 32 -62.51 37.39 -24.55
N ARG A 33 -63.77 36.97 -24.38
CA ARG A 33 -64.28 36.49 -23.07
C ARG A 33 -63.79 35.09 -22.74
N VAL A 34 -63.69 34.22 -23.74
CA VAL A 34 -63.04 32.92 -23.62
C VAL A 34 -61.56 33.09 -23.26
N ALA A 35 -60.86 33.99 -23.95
CA ALA A 35 -59.45 34.29 -23.65
C ALA A 35 -59.26 34.82 -22.21
N ALA A 36 -60.12 35.75 -21.76
CA ALA A 36 -60.07 36.27 -20.39
C ALA A 36 -60.34 35.19 -19.34
N SER A 37 -61.27 34.26 -19.60
CA SER A 37 -61.59 33.16 -18.69
C SER A 37 -60.44 32.15 -18.59
N CYS A 38 -59.81 31.79 -19.72
CA CYS A 38 -58.60 30.97 -19.72
C CYS A 38 -57.47 31.63 -18.95
N LEU A 39 -57.24 32.92 -19.17
CA LEU A 39 -56.20 33.69 -18.49
C LEU A 39 -56.41 33.72 -16.96
N ALA A 40 -57.65 33.91 -16.51
CA ALA A 40 -57.99 33.91 -15.09
C ALA A 40 -57.72 32.56 -14.41
N VAL A 41 -58.03 31.44 -15.09
CA VAL A 41 -57.76 30.10 -14.55
C VAL A 41 -56.25 29.81 -14.51
N ILE A 42 -55.50 30.23 -15.53
CA ILE A 42 -54.03 30.10 -15.54
C ILE A 42 -53.41 30.88 -14.38
N ALA A 43 -53.87 32.11 -14.13
CA ALA A 43 -53.41 32.92 -13.00
C ALA A 43 -53.71 32.24 -11.65
N LEU A 44 -54.87 31.60 -11.52
CA LEU A 44 -55.23 30.84 -10.30
C LEU A 44 -54.32 29.63 -10.10
N ILE A 45 -53.95 28.92 -11.17
CA ILE A 45 -53.01 27.79 -11.11
C ILE A 45 -51.63 28.24 -10.65
N PHE A 46 -51.14 29.38 -11.14
CA PHE A 46 -49.85 29.94 -10.73
C PHE A 46 -49.81 30.44 -9.28
N ILE A 47 -50.96 30.84 -8.72
CA ILE A 47 -51.06 31.17 -7.29
C ILE A 47 -51.10 29.90 -6.43
N ALA A 48 -51.83 28.87 -6.88
CA ALA A 48 -52.04 27.65 -6.11
C ALA A 48 -50.83 26.69 -6.13
N ILE A 49 -50.03 26.71 -7.20
CA ILE A 49 -48.83 25.88 -7.33
C ILE A 49 -47.61 26.78 -7.05
N PRO A 50 -46.98 26.69 -5.86
CA PRO A 50 -45.74 27.42 -5.61
C PRO A 50 -44.67 26.90 -6.57
N ILE A 51 -44.26 27.73 -7.53
CA ILE A 51 -43.17 27.42 -8.47
C ILE A 51 -41.88 27.39 -7.64
N THR A 52 -41.57 26.22 -7.10
CA THR A 52 -40.37 26.01 -6.28
C THR A 52 -39.22 25.71 -7.23
N TYR A 53 -38.47 26.75 -7.57
CA TYR A 53 -37.24 26.60 -8.33
C TYR A 53 -36.13 26.13 -7.38
N GLN A 54 -35.93 24.81 -7.32
CA GLN A 54 -34.77 24.25 -6.63
C GLN A 54 -33.52 24.48 -7.49
N LYS A 55 -32.93 25.67 -7.35
CA LYS A 55 -31.54 25.84 -7.75
C LYS A 55 -30.72 25.01 -6.76
N LYS A 56 -29.95 24.02 -7.23
CA LYS A 56 -28.80 23.54 -6.44
C LYS A 56 -28.00 24.79 -6.13
N ALA A 57 -28.06 25.26 -4.90
CA ALA A 57 -27.28 26.39 -4.47
C ALA A 57 -25.82 25.98 -4.70
N GLU A 58 -25.18 26.56 -5.70
CA GLU A 58 -23.74 26.69 -5.61
C GLU A 58 -23.51 27.41 -4.28
N PRO A 59 -22.71 26.83 -3.37
CA PRO A 59 -22.45 27.46 -2.10
C PRO A 59 -21.94 28.87 -2.40
N LYS A 60 -22.49 29.88 -1.69
CA LYS A 60 -22.00 31.25 -1.75
C LYS A 60 -20.47 31.21 -1.68
N ASP A 61 -19.79 32.03 -2.49
CA ASP A 61 -18.32 32.11 -2.52
C ASP A 61 -17.71 32.31 -1.11
N GLU A 62 -18.48 32.84 -0.17
CA GLU A 62 -18.17 33.01 1.26
C GLU A 62 -17.88 31.70 2.04
N ASN A 63 -18.39 30.53 1.60
CA ASN A 63 -18.20 29.23 2.27
C ASN A 63 -17.26 28.27 1.51
N THR A 64 -16.46 28.82 0.60
CA THR A 64 -15.45 28.09 -0.17
C THR A 64 -14.07 28.33 0.42
N ILE A 65 -13.26 27.27 0.54
CA ILE A 65 -11.85 27.39 0.92
C ILE A 65 -10.95 26.68 -0.08
N VAL A 66 -9.69 27.08 -0.10
CA VAL A 66 -8.62 26.41 -0.85
C VAL A 66 -7.66 25.74 0.13
N LEU A 67 -7.49 24.43 0.00
CA LEU A 67 -6.50 23.65 0.73
C LEU A 67 -5.29 23.38 -0.19
N ILE A 68 -4.12 23.83 0.25
CA ILE A 68 -2.86 23.57 -0.42
C ILE A 68 -2.18 22.36 0.22
N THR A 69 -1.83 21.40 -0.63
CA THR A 69 -1.09 20.19 -0.29
C THR A 69 0.30 20.23 -0.93
N GLU A 70 1.16 19.26 -0.63
CA GLU A 70 2.49 19.20 -1.24
C GLU A 70 2.41 19.13 -2.78
N GLY A 71 3.46 19.61 -3.47
CA GLY A 71 3.49 19.59 -4.94
C GLY A 71 2.63 20.65 -5.62
N PHE A 72 2.10 21.61 -4.86
CA PHE A 72 1.27 22.67 -5.39
C PHE A 72 2.00 23.64 -6.34
N GLN A 73 1.37 24.00 -7.46
CA GLN A 73 1.90 24.95 -8.44
C GLN A 73 1.42 26.38 -8.17
N LYS A 74 2.35 27.33 -7.99
CA LYS A 74 2.07 28.75 -7.68
C LYS A 74 1.08 29.41 -8.64
N ASP A 75 1.18 29.13 -9.93
CA ASP A 75 0.30 29.67 -10.98
C ASP A 75 -1.17 29.29 -10.79
N SER A 76 -1.44 28.21 -10.04
CA SER A 76 -2.80 27.80 -9.71
C SER A 76 -3.44 28.66 -8.60
N LEU A 77 -2.66 29.42 -7.81
CA LEU A 77 -3.22 30.37 -6.82
C LEU A 77 -3.81 31.60 -7.47
N ASP A 78 -3.30 31.98 -8.65
CA ASP A 78 -3.75 33.19 -9.32
C ASP A 78 -5.24 33.13 -9.69
N LYS A 79 -5.79 31.93 -9.83
CA LYS A 79 -7.21 31.67 -10.08
C LYS A 79 -8.10 31.82 -8.84
N PHE A 80 -7.53 31.88 -7.64
CA PHE A 80 -8.28 31.84 -6.37
C PHE A 80 -7.93 33.00 -5.41
N LYS A 81 -7.49 34.16 -5.95
CA LYS A 81 -7.03 35.33 -5.15
C LYS A 81 -8.02 35.88 -4.11
N ASN A 82 -9.32 35.58 -4.25
CA ASN A 82 -10.38 36.09 -3.37
C ASN A 82 -10.90 35.03 -2.37
N ILE A 83 -10.31 33.84 -2.32
CA ILE A 83 -10.76 32.73 -1.47
C ILE A 83 -9.70 32.50 -0.38
N PRO A 84 -10.07 32.28 0.90
CA PRO A 84 -9.11 32.00 1.95
C PRO A 84 -8.37 30.68 1.68
N VAL A 85 -7.04 30.73 1.86
CA VAL A 85 -6.11 29.67 1.47
C VAL A 85 -5.40 29.13 2.71
N PHE A 86 -5.50 27.82 2.92
CA PHE A 86 -4.96 27.15 4.09
C PHE A 86 -4.07 25.96 3.73
N THR A 87 -3.18 25.58 4.64
CA THR A 87 -2.37 24.35 4.51
C THR A 87 -2.19 23.68 5.87
N THR A 88 -2.12 22.34 5.89
CA THR A 88 -1.72 21.56 7.07
C THR A 88 -0.21 21.37 7.16
N ASN A 89 0.54 21.73 6.11
CA ASN A 89 1.97 21.50 6.03
C ASN A 89 2.79 22.76 6.39
N PRO A 90 3.59 22.73 7.48
CA PRO A 90 4.42 23.86 7.88
C PRO A 90 5.46 24.30 6.84
N ALA A 91 5.94 23.37 6.00
CA ALA A 91 6.92 23.67 4.96
C ALA A 91 6.32 24.54 3.85
N VAL A 92 5.05 24.32 3.51
CA VAL A 92 4.31 25.07 2.49
C VAL A 92 3.96 26.47 3.00
N ALA A 93 3.57 26.59 4.28
CA ALA A 93 3.22 27.87 4.91
C ALA A 93 4.41 28.85 5.00
N LYS A 94 5.63 28.35 5.29
CA LYS A 94 6.83 29.20 5.36
C LYS A 94 7.20 29.85 4.03
N GLY A 95 6.78 29.26 2.90
CA GLY A 95 7.11 29.74 1.55
C GLY A 95 6.18 30.82 1.00
N ASN A 96 4.99 31.04 1.59
CA ASN A 96 3.98 31.95 1.05
C ASN A 96 3.25 32.72 2.16
N LYS A 97 3.39 34.06 2.19
CA LYS A 97 2.77 34.94 3.20
C LYS A 97 1.24 34.99 3.16
N SER A 98 0.62 34.53 2.07
CA SER A 98 -0.84 34.55 1.86
C SER A 98 -1.52 33.23 2.24
N VAL A 99 -0.77 32.26 2.79
CA VAL A 99 -1.28 30.95 3.17
C VAL A 99 -1.24 30.84 4.70
N GLU A 100 -2.38 30.54 5.30
CA GLU A 100 -2.48 30.37 6.75
C GLU A 100 -2.27 28.89 7.13
N LEU A 101 -1.42 28.65 8.13
CA LEU A 101 -1.11 27.30 8.61
C LEU A 101 -2.21 26.85 9.58
N ILE A 102 -2.82 25.73 9.28
CA ILE A 102 -3.75 25.03 10.18
C ILE A 102 -3.01 23.85 10.81
N PRO A 103 -3.02 23.69 12.15
CA PRO A 103 -2.36 22.55 12.80
C PRO A 103 -3.01 21.20 12.49
N ASP A 104 -4.34 21.20 12.36
CA ASP A 104 -5.15 20.02 12.11
C ASP A 104 -6.42 20.39 11.31
N LEU A 105 -6.66 19.65 10.22
CA LEU A 105 -7.81 19.86 9.35
C LEU A 105 -9.13 19.53 10.08
N ALA A 106 -9.17 18.46 10.88
CA ALA A 106 -10.39 18.03 11.57
C ALA A 106 -10.85 19.07 12.61
N GLY A 107 -9.92 19.54 13.45
CA GLY A 107 -10.18 20.60 14.42
C GLY A 107 -10.65 21.91 13.78
N PHE A 108 -10.05 22.29 12.65
CA PHE A 108 -10.48 23.50 11.92
C PHE A 108 -11.90 23.40 11.36
N LEU A 109 -12.27 22.24 10.83
CA LEU A 109 -13.62 21.99 10.32
C LEU A 109 -14.67 22.00 11.43
N ALA A 110 -14.33 21.48 12.61
CA ALA A 110 -15.20 21.52 13.78
C ALA A 110 -15.55 22.95 14.19
N MET A 111 -14.61 23.89 14.06
CA MET A 111 -14.79 25.32 14.33
C MET A 111 -15.48 26.09 13.19
N ASN A 112 -15.45 25.54 11.96
CA ASN A 112 -15.92 26.21 10.74
C ASN A 112 -16.93 25.36 9.96
N GLN A 113 -18.00 24.91 10.63
CA GLN A 113 -19.00 24.01 10.04
C GLN A 113 -19.74 24.60 8.82
N GLN A 114 -19.75 25.92 8.68
CA GLN A 114 -20.32 26.65 7.55
C GLN A 114 -19.61 26.35 6.22
N LEU A 115 -18.36 25.88 6.24
CA LEU A 115 -17.61 25.55 5.04
C LEU A 115 -18.22 24.35 4.33
N SER A 116 -18.40 24.50 3.01
CA SER A 116 -19.17 23.55 2.20
C SER A 116 -18.44 23.11 0.93
N LYS A 117 -17.50 23.91 0.43
CA LYS A 117 -16.72 23.62 -0.79
C LYS A 117 -15.23 23.76 -0.54
N PHE A 118 -14.49 22.74 -0.95
CA PHE A 118 -13.04 22.64 -0.75
C PHE A 118 -12.35 22.45 -2.10
N HIS A 119 -11.50 23.38 -2.46
CA HIS A 119 -10.59 23.25 -3.59
C HIS A 119 -9.25 22.70 -3.09
N ILE A 120 -8.90 21.48 -3.48
CA ILE A 120 -7.66 20.83 -3.06
C ILE A 120 -6.65 20.96 -4.19
N LEU A 121 -5.54 21.65 -3.95
CA LEU A 121 -4.49 21.87 -4.93
C LEU A 121 -3.20 21.16 -4.50
N GLY A 122 -2.54 20.44 -5.42
CA GLY A 122 -1.30 19.69 -5.16
C GLY A 122 -1.49 18.18 -5.32
N TYR A 123 -0.80 17.37 -4.51
CA TYR A 123 -0.87 15.91 -4.57
C TYR A 123 -2.12 15.31 -3.91
N GLY A 124 -2.87 16.10 -3.14
CA GLY A 124 -4.06 15.63 -2.44
C GLY A 124 -3.82 15.43 -0.94
N LEU A 125 -4.81 14.85 -0.27
CA LEU A 125 -4.83 14.65 1.19
C LEU A 125 -4.52 13.20 1.53
N ALA A 126 -4.00 12.97 2.74
CA ALA A 126 -3.88 11.61 3.27
C ALA A 126 -5.28 11.01 3.52
N ASP A 127 -5.39 9.68 3.51
CA ASP A 127 -6.68 8.99 3.68
C ASP A 127 -7.44 9.45 4.94
N GLN A 128 -6.72 9.64 6.05
CA GLN A 128 -7.28 10.11 7.33
C GLN A 128 -7.84 11.55 7.26
N GLU A 129 -7.17 12.43 6.51
CA GLU A 129 -7.63 13.81 6.31
C GLU A 129 -8.83 13.85 5.36
N LEU A 130 -8.84 12.97 4.34
CA LEU A 130 -9.91 12.87 3.36
C LEU A 130 -11.22 12.38 3.99
N GLU A 131 -11.16 11.41 4.91
CA GLU A 131 -12.32 10.93 5.67
C GLU A 131 -13.04 12.07 6.42
N SER A 132 -12.29 13.05 6.92
CA SER A 132 -12.84 14.18 7.69
C SER A 132 -13.66 15.18 6.85
N ILE A 133 -13.52 15.15 5.52
CA ILE A 133 -14.18 16.09 4.59
C ILE A 133 -15.00 15.40 3.50
N GLN A 134 -15.16 14.08 3.56
CA GLN A 134 -15.79 13.30 2.50
C GLN A 134 -17.26 13.69 2.26
N ASP A 135 -17.95 14.17 3.30
CA ASP A 135 -19.34 14.63 3.23
C ASP A 135 -19.50 16.06 2.64
N LYS A 136 -18.40 16.71 2.27
CA LYS A 136 -18.37 18.07 1.72
C LYS A 136 -18.13 18.06 0.20
N ASN A 137 -18.34 19.21 -0.45
CA ASN A 137 -18.12 19.32 -1.90
C ASN A 137 -16.62 19.50 -2.19
N LEU A 138 -15.96 18.43 -2.61
CA LEU A 138 -14.52 18.40 -2.90
C LEU A 138 -14.25 18.58 -4.40
N VAL A 139 -13.37 19.52 -4.75
CA VAL A 139 -12.90 19.73 -6.12
C VAL A 139 -11.38 19.64 -6.13
N PHE A 140 -10.86 18.56 -6.70
CA PHE A 140 -9.44 18.28 -6.79
C PHE A 140 -8.82 18.92 -8.04
N HIS A 141 -7.71 19.62 -7.83
CA HIS A 141 -6.86 20.21 -8.85
C HIS A 141 -5.46 19.60 -8.68
N LEU A 142 -5.35 18.35 -9.11
CA LEU A 142 -4.16 17.53 -8.86
C LEU A 142 -2.98 18.01 -9.72
N SER A 143 -1.83 18.17 -9.08
CA SER A 143 -0.56 18.35 -9.78
C SER A 143 -0.13 17.05 -10.47
N PRO A 144 0.64 17.12 -11.57
CA PRO A 144 1.30 15.94 -12.10
C PRO A 144 2.13 15.27 -11.01
N LEU A 145 2.07 13.94 -10.91
CA LEU A 145 2.88 13.19 -9.95
C LEU A 145 4.36 13.57 -10.07
N PRO A 146 5.11 13.60 -8.96
CA PRO A 146 6.53 13.85 -9.02
C PRO A 146 7.27 12.71 -9.72
N SER A 147 8.44 13.02 -10.28
CA SER A 147 9.41 11.98 -10.64
C SER A 147 10.06 11.46 -9.36
N GLY A 148 10.22 10.16 -9.23
CA GLY A 148 10.85 9.55 -8.07
C GLY A 148 10.25 8.21 -7.66
N LEU A 149 10.61 7.78 -6.46
CA LEU A 149 10.14 6.55 -5.85
C LEU A 149 8.65 6.72 -5.47
N GLN A 150 7.78 5.89 -6.05
CA GLN A 150 6.34 5.93 -5.79
C GLN A 150 5.97 5.02 -4.62
N SER A 151 6.56 3.82 -4.59
CA SER A 151 6.33 2.83 -3.55
C SER A 151 7.54 1.93 -3.39
N VAL A 152 7.77 1.45 -2.17
CA VAL A 152 8.84 0.50 -1.86
C VAL A 152 8.43 -0.45 -0.74
N HIS A 153 8.80 -1.71 -0.87
CA HIS A 153 8.51 -2.77 0.08
C HIS A 153 9.69 -3.76 0.16
N TRP A 154 9.96 -4.27 1.35
CA TRP A 154 10.94 -5.33 1.57
C TRP A 154 10.61 -6.18 2.79
N ASN A 155 11.17 -7.38 2.83
CA ASN A 155 11.16 -8.25 4.00
C ASN A 155 12.11 -7.71 5.09
N LYS A 156 11.55 -6.95 6.03
CA LYS A 156 12.28 -6.26 7.12
C LYS A 156 13.01 -7.22 8.06
N THR A 157 12.44 -8.40 8.30
CA THR A 157 13.01 -9.42 9.18
C THR A 157 13.28 -10.67 8.35
N ILE A 158 14.52 -11.12 8.35
CA ILE A 158 14.96 -12.33 7.64
C ILE A 158 15.86 -13.15 8.54
N LYS A 159 16.00 -14.45 8.27
CA LYS A 159 17.00 -15.29 8.94
C LYS A 159 18.34 -15.20 8.21
N SER A 160 19.42 -15.48 8.94
CA SER A 160 20.76 -15.61 8.34
C SER A 160 20.71 -16.59 7.14
N GLY A 161 21.29 -16.19 6.02
CA GLY A 161 21.26 -16.96 4.76
C GLY A 161 20.01 -16.74 3.88
N GLU A 162 18.94 -16.14 4.40
CA GLU A 162 17.79 -15.77 3.57
C GLU A 162 18.07 -14.54 2.71
N ARG A 163 17.31 -14.41 1.61
CA ARG A 163 17.43 -13.30 0.68
C ARG A 163 16.59 -12.11 1.13
N LEU A 164 17.22 -10.95 1.26
CA LEU A 164 16.53 -9.67 1.28
C LEU A 164 16.06 -9.33 -0.13
N VAL A 165 14.78 -9.03 -0.29
CA VAL A 165 14.16 -8.63 -1.55
C VAL A 165 13.51 -7.27 -1.34
N LEU A 166 14.03 -6.26 -2.02
CA LEU A 166 13.50 -4.91 -2.07
C LEU A 166 12.80 -4.72 -3.41
N SER A 167 11.52 -4.39 -3.39
CA SER A 167 10.72 -4.20 -4.60
C SER A 167 9.91 -2.92 -4.51
N GLY A 168 9.57 -2.34 -5.65
CA GLY A 168 8.85 -1.06 -5.66
C GLY A 168 8.51 -0.59 -7.07
N ASN A 169 7.92 0.60 -7.13
CA ASN A 169 7.66 1.32 -8.37
C ASN A 169 8.42 2.64 -8.38
N TYR A 170 9.10 2.91 -9.50
CA TYR A 170 9.82 4.17 -9.71
C TYR A 170 9.31 4.84 -10.99
N ARG A 171 8.97 6.13 -10.87
CA ARG A 171 8.55 6.96 -12.00
C ARG A 171 9.69 7.87 -12.41
N ASN A 172 10.27 7.62 -13.57
CA ASN A 172 11.30 8.47 -14.16
C ASN A 172 10.66 9.41 -15.18
N SER A 173 10.41 10.66 -14.80
CA SER A 173 9.91 11.70 -15.72
C SER A 173 11.02 12.52 -16.36
N SER A 174 12.29 12.18 -16.09
CA SER A 174 13.43 12.86 -16.69
C SER A 174 13.78 12.28 -18.06
N ASP A 175 14.50 13.06 -18.86
CA ASP A 175 15.00 12.64 -20.18
C ASP A 175 16.22 11.70 -20.09
N LYS A 176 16.64 11.34 -18.86
CA LYS A 176 17.84 10.52 -18.60
C LYS A 176 17.46 9.26 -17.83
N PRO A 177 18.18 8.14 -18.03
CA PRO A 177 17.95 6.94 -17.24
C PRO A 177 18.44 7.14 -15.79
N VAL A 178 17.74 6.54 -14.84
CA VAL A 178 18.10 6.54 -13.42
C VAL A 178 18.57 5.16 -13.02
N LYS A 179 19.73 5.05 -12.37
CA LYS A 179 20.20 3.80 -11.79
C LYS A 179 19.84 3.74 -10.31
N LEU A 180 19.00 2.77 -9.94
CA LEU A 180 18.70 2.46 -8.55
C LEU A 180 19.72 1.43 -8.04
N ILE A 181 20.28 1.68 -6.86
CA ILE A 181 21.32 0.89 -6.24
C ILE A 181 20.91 0.57 -4.81
N LEU A 182 20.91 -0.71 -4.46
CA LEU A 182 20.83 -1.14 -3.07
C LEU A 182 22.25 -1.14 -2.51
N ASN A 183 22.54 -0.22 -1.60
CA ASN A 183 23.81 -0.13 -0.90
C ASN A 183 23.64 -0.62 0.54
N GLY A 184 24.53 -1.48 1.01
CA GLY A 184 24.54 -1.92 2.40
C GLY A 184 25.97 -1.98 2.94
N LEU A 185 26.15 -1.42 4.14
CA LEU A 185 27.43 -1.42 4.87
C LEU A 185 28.60 -0.88 4.02
N GLY A 186 28.34 0.12 3.17
CA GLY A 186 29.34 0.75 2.31
C GLY A 186 29.63 0.01 1.00
N THR A 187 28.85 -1.02 0.66
CA THR A 187 29.03 -1.81 -0.58
C THR A 187 27.77 -1.79 -1.43
N ASN A 188 27.94 -1.76 -2.76
CA ASN A 188 26.84 -1.90 -3.70
C ASN A 188 26.45 -3.38 -3.78
N LEU A 189 25.24 -3.71 -3.35
CA LEU A 189 24.73 -5.08 -3.25
C LEU A 189 24.02 -5.50 -4.54
N ASP A 190 23.20 -4.62 -5.10
CA ASP A 190 22.47 -4.85 -6.35
C ASP A 190 22.10 -3.53 -7.03
N SER A 191 21.80 -3.55 -8.32
CA SER A 191 21.35 -2.36 -9.05
C SER A 191 20.48 -2.65 -10.27
N VAL A 192 19.62 -1.70 -10.62
CA VAL A 192 18.72 -1.75 -11.78
C VAL A 192 18.61 -0.38 -12.44
N ASN A 193 18.49 -0.34 -13.75
CA ASN A 193 18.35 0.89 -14.52
C ASN A 193 16.89 1.11 -14.90
N ILE A 194 16.35 2.28 -14.57
CA ILE A 194 15.01 2.73 -14.97
C ILE A 194 15.13 3.64 -16.20
N PRO A 195 14.53 3.28 -17.35
CA PRO A 195 14.60 4.09 -18.56
C PRO A 195 14.02 5.50 -18.39
N ALA A 196 14.48 6.44 -19.22
CA ALA A 196 13.96 7.80 -19.29
C ALA A 196 12.46 7.82 -19.66
N GLY A 197 11.71 8.75 -19.09
CA GLY A 197 10.29 8.98 -19.40
C GLY A 197 9.33 7.83 -19.09
N LYS A 198 9.76 6.81 -18.33
CA LYS A 198 8.95 5.62 -18.01
C LYS A 198 8.75 5.43 -16.51
N SER A 199 7.66 4.73 -16.17
CA SER A 199 7.43 4.20 -14.83
C SER A 199 7.60 2.69 -14.87
N GLU A 200 8.50 2.16 -14.05
CA GLU A 200 8.80 0.73 -14.03
C GLU A 200 8.81 0.18 -12.60
N ASN A 201 8.37 -1.07 -12.50
CA ASN A 201 8.55 -1.85 -11.29
C ASN A 201 9.99 -2.35 -11.23
N PHE A 202 10.60 -2.28 -10.06
CA PHE A 202 11.96 -2.73 -9.84
C PHE A 202 12.04 -3.74 -8.71
N GLN A 203 13.07 -4.57 -8.76
CA GLN A 203 13.40 -5.51 -7.70
C GLN A 203 14.93 -5.57 -7.56
N LEU A 204 15.41 -5.44 -6.32
CA LEU A 204 16.80 -5.54 -5.92
C LEU A 204 16.91 -6.59 -4.83
N GLN A 205 17.98 -7.37 -4.82
CA GLN A 205 18.12 -8.50 -3.91
C GLN A 205 19.55 -8.70 -3.40
N THR A 206 19.66 -9.24 -2.20
CA THR A 206 20.95 -9.57 -1.59
C THR A 206 20.79 -10.64 -0.52
N ILE A 207 21.88 -11.28 -0.12
CA ILE A 207 21.93 -12.17 1.05
C ILE A 207 22.79 -11.45 2.09
N PRO A 208 22.18 -10.82 3.11
CA PRO A 208 22.91 -10.15 4.17
C PRO A 208 23.88 -11.08 4.90
N LYS A 209 25.10 -10.58 5.15
CA LYS A 209 26.17 -11.34 5.82
C LYS A 209 26.34 -10.99 7.30
N HIS A 210 25.65 -9.95 7.77
CA HIS A 210 25.64 -9.56 9.17
C HIS A 210 24.51 -10.27 9.94
N LEU A 211 24.60 -10.21 11.25
CA LEU A 211 23.52 -10.55 12.17
C LEU A 211 22.99 -9.27 12.82
N ASP A 212 21.78 -9.36 13.38
CA ASP A 212 21.08 -8.25 14.03
C ASP A 212 20.66 -7.13 13.05
N LYS A 213 20.46 -5.92 13.57
CA LYS A 213 19.94 -4.75 12.87
C LYS A 213 21.04 -4.08 12.02
N ALA A 214 20.67 -3.66 10.82
CA ALA A 214 21.39 -2.63 10.09
C ALA A 214 20.45 -1.77 9.25
N VAL A 215 21.00 -0.67 8.74
CA VAL A 215 20.30 0.23 7.84
C VAL A 215 21.04 0.24 6.52
N TYR A 216 20.39 -0.26 5.48
CA TYR A 216 20.85 -0.16 4.10
C TYR A 216 20.29 1.12 3.48
N ALA A 217 20.75 1.46 2.28
CA ALA A 217 20.30 2.62 1.54
C ALA A 217 19.86 2.22 0.12
N LEU A 218 18.72 2.73 -0.32
CA LEU A 218 18.31 2.74 -1.71
C LEU A 218 18.73 4.08 -2.32
N ILE A 219 19.74 4.04 -3.18
CA ILE A 219 20.33 5.23 -3.80
C ILE A 219 19.91 5.28 -5.26
N GLY A 220 19.36 6.42 -5.69
CA GLY A 220 19.09 6.69 -7.11
C GLY A 220 20.15 7.64 -7.66
N ILE A 221 20.86 7.21 -8.70
CA ILE A 221 21.90 8.00 -9.35
C ILE A 221 21.47 8.29 -10.79
N THR A 222 21.55 9.56 -11.18
CA THR A 222 21.49 9.98 -12.59
C THR A 222 22.84 10.56 -12.97
N GLU A 223 23.47 10.01 -14.00
CA GLU A 223 24.85 10.34 -14.42
C GLU A 223 25.89 10.28 -13.28
N LYS A 224 26.01 11.34 -12.47
CA LYS A 224 26.94 11.47 -11.34
C LYS A 224 26.30 12.04 -10.06
N ASP A 225 25.03 12.44 -10.11
CA ASP A 225 24.34 13.04 -8.97
C ASP A 225 23.41 12.03 -8.30
N SER A 226 23.44 12.02 -6.96
CA SER A 226 22.50 11.27 -6.13
C SER A 226 21.20 12.04 -6.01
N ILE A 227 20.12 11.50 -6.58
CA ILE A 227 18.78 12.11 -6.60
C ILE A 227 17.81 11.48 -5.61
N LEU A 228 18.15 10.31 -5.05
CA LEU A 228 17.36 9.57 -4.08
C LEU A 228 18.30 8.92 -3.07
N ASN A 229 17.94 8.98 -1.79
CA ASN A 229 18.65 8.26 -0.73
C ASN A 229 17.66 7.88 0.39
N GLU A 230 17.13 6.66 0.31
CA GLU A 230 16.11 6.16 1.23
C GLU A 230 16.67 5.08 2.15
N ASN A 231 16.29 5.11 3.43
CA ASN A 231 16.72 4.12 4.40
C ASN A 231 15.94 2.81 4.28
N VAL A 232 16.66 1.70 4.26
CA VAL A 232 16.13 0.34 4.21
C VAL A 232 16.59 -0.41 5.47
N PRO A 233 15.89 -0.28 6.60
CA PRO A 233 16.20 -1.02 7.83
C PRO A 233 15.93 -2.51 7.65
N VAL A 234 16.91 -3.34 8.03
CA VAL A 234 16.90 -4.79 7.93
C VAL A 234 17.28 -5.40 9.28
N PHE A 235 16.60 -6.46 9.68
CA PHE A 235 16.89 -7.23 10.87
C PHE A 235 17.17 -8.69 10.49
N VAL A 236 18.40 -9.13 10.72
CA VAL A 236 18.84 -10.50 10.41
C VAL A 236 18.90 -11.34 11.68
N GLN A 237 17.97 -12.27 11.79
CA GLN A 237 17.92 -13.20 12.90
C GLN A 237 18.98 -14.28 12.75
N VAL A 238 19.57 -14.67 13.88
CA VAL A 238 20.40 -15.87 13.94
C VAL A 238 19.53 -17.06 13.57
N GLN A 239 19.99 -17.84 12.59
CA GLN A 239 19.39 -19.14 12.29
C GLN A 239 19.99 -20.16 13.25
N ALA A 240 19.15 -20.99 13.86
CA ALA A 240 19.63 -22.08 14.71
C ALA A 240 20.55 -23.00 13.88
N PRO A 241 21.74 -23.35 14.37
CA PRO A 241 22.63 -24.27 13.67
C PRO A 241 21.95 -25.63 13.53
N LEU A 242 22.07 -26.21 12.33
CA LEU A 242 21.60 -27.57 12.05
C LEU A 242 22.30 -28.59 12.96
N LYS A 243 21.56 -29.63 13.32
CA LYS A 243 22.07 -30.81 14.00
C LYS A 243 22.37 -31.90 12.98
N VAL A 244 23.64 -32.27 12.86
CA VAL A 244 24.14 -33.17 11.81
C VAL A 244 24.60 -34.49 12.42
N LEU A 245 24.09 -35.60 11.90
CA LEU A 245 24.60 -36.94 12.17
C LEU A 245 25.43 -37.42 10.99
N ILE A 246 26.68 -37.83 11.24
CA ILE A 246 27.57 -38.42 10.23
C ILE A 246 27.79 -39.89 10.57
N LEU A 247 27.47 -40.79 9.65
CA LEU A 247 27.71 -42.24 9.77
C LEU A 247 28.73 -42.66 8.71
N SER A 248 29.92 -43.08 9.14
CA SER A 248 30.97 -43.52 8.23
C SER A 248 31.43 -44.96 8.51
N SER A 249 31.81 -45.66 7.45
CA SER A 249 32.30 -47.04 7.45
C SER A 249 33.78 -47.15 7.86
N SER A 250 34.48 -46.01 7.90
CA SER A 250 35.82 -45.88 8.46
C SER A 250 36.13 -44.41 8.77
N PRO A 251 37.17 -44.12 9.58
CA PRO A 251 37.71 -42.77 9.68
C PRO A 251 38.40 -42.37 8.38
N ASP A 252 37.97 -41.26 7.76
CA ASP A 252 38.54 -40.73 6.52
C ASP A 252 38.84 -39.22 6.62
N PHE A 253 39.51 -38.69 5.59
CA PHE A 253 39.94 -37.29 5.56
C PHE A 253 38.76 -36.34 5.28
N GLU A 254 37.84 -36.75 4.43
CA GLU A 254 36.68 -36.00 3.98
C GLU A 254 35.74 -35.69 5.15
N ASN A 255 35.39 -36.71 5.94
CA ASN A 255 34.56 -36.55 7.14
C ASN A 255 35.29 -35.75 8.21
N LYS A 256 36.63 -35.87 8.31
CA LYS A 256 37.41 -35.01 9.22
C LYS A 256 37.32 -33.54 8.80
N PHE A 257 37.50 -33.23 7.52
CA PHE A 257 37.40 -31.87 6.98
C PHE A 257 35.99 -31.30 7.20
N LEU A 258 34.96 -32.06 6.82
CA LEU A 258 33.56 -31.65 6.97
C LEU A 258 33.19 -31.42 8.43
N LYS A 259 33.52 -32.36 9.32
CA LYS A 259 33.28 -32.25 10.76
C LYS A 259 33.95 -31.00 11.35
N ASN A 260 35.19 -30.72 10.97
CA ASN A 260 35.91 -29.53 11.45
C ASN A 260 35.27 -28.24 10.95
N TRP A 261 34.90 -28.17 9.66
CA TRP A 261 34.22 -27.00 9.09
C TRP A 261 32.87 -26.74 9.75
N LEU A 262 32.08 -27.79 9.97
CA LEU A 262 30.80 -27.69 10.68
C LEU A 262 31.00 -27.21 12.13
N PHE A 263 32.04 -27.71 12.81
CA PHE A 263 32.33 -27.33 14.18
C PHE A 263 32.73 -25.86 14.32
N GLU A 264 33.60 -25.37 13.41
CA GLU A 264 34.02 -23.97 13.35
C GLU A 264 32.82 -23.03 13.14
N ASN A 265 31.85 -23.44 12.31
CA ASN A 265 30.61 -22.71 12.06
C ASN A 265 29.51 -22.94 13.11
N GLN A 266 29.86 -23.48 14.29
CA GLN A 266 28.96 -23.68 15.44
C GLN A 266 27.80 -24.65 15.20
N TYR A 267 27.91 -25.55 14.21
CA TYR A 267 26.94 -26.64 14.03
C TYR A 267 27.06 -27.69 15.13
N SER A 268 25.93 -28.33 15.45
CA SER A 268 25.87 -29.45 16.40
C SER A 268 26.08 -30.75 15.64
N ILE A 269 27.07 -31.54 16.03
CA ILE A 269 27.53 -32.69 15.23
C ILE A 269 27.64 -33.91 16.12
N ALA A 270 27.17 -35.05 15.62
CA ALA A 270 27.47 -36.35 16.16
C ALA A 270 28.01 -37.23 15.02
N VAL A 271 29.12 -37.92 15.26
CA VAL A 271 29.77 -38.77 14.27
C VAL A 271 29.88 -40.18 14.83
N ARG A 272 29.50 -41.16 14.01
CA ARG A 272 29.77 -42.59 14.25
C ARG A 272 30.61 -43.12 13.11
N SER A 273 31.82 -43.55 13.41
CA SER A 273 32.72 -44.16 12.43
C SER A 273 32.99 -45.62 12.80
N ALA A 274 32.80 -46.56 11.87
CA ALA A 274 33.13 -47.95 12.13
C ALA A 274 34.65 -48.15 12.25
N ILE A 275 35.06 -48.90 13.28
CA ILE A 275 36.45 -49.33 13.50
C ILE A 275 36.60 -50.77 13.01
N SER A 276 35.60 -51.61 13.28
CA SER A 276 35.49 -52.96 12.77
C SER A 276 34.03 -53.42 12.79
N LYS A 277 33.76 -54.67 12.39
CA LYS A 277 32.39 -55.22 12.39
C LYS A 277 31.76 -55.06 13.77
N SER A 278 30.70 -54.27 13.84
CA SER A 278 29.94 -53.98 15.08
C SER A 278 30.77 -53.29 16.18
N LYS A 279 31.87 -52.61 15.83
CA LYS A 279 32.60 -51.71 16.74
C LYS A 279 32.71 -50.33 16.11
N PHE A 280 32.31 -49.33 16.86
CA PHE A 280 32.23 -47.95 16.38
C PHE A 280 33.01 -47.00 17.28
N SER A 281 33.58 -45.97 16.68
CA SER A 281 34.04 -44.75 17.34
C SER A 281 32.92 -43.71 17.27
N THR A 282 32.67 -43.01 18.36
CA THR A 282 31.68 -41.92 18.39
C THR A 282 32.31 -40.61 18.85
N GLU A 283 32.03 -39.54 18.13
CA GLU A 283 32.48 -38.19 18.46
C GLU A 283 31.30 -37.23 18.51
N PHE A 284 31.32 -36.29 19.44
CA PHE A 284 30.26 -35.31 19.66
C PHE A 284 30.89 -33.93 19.74
N LEU A 285 30.46 -33.01 18.88
CA LEU A 285 30.95 -31.63 18.80
C LEU A 285 29.76 -30.68 18.89
N ASN A 286 29.82 -29.69 19.79
CA ASN A 286 28.69 -28.79 20.08
C ASN A 286 27.35 -29.51 20.31
N SER A 287 27.40 -30.75 20.84
CA SER A 287 26.24 -31.62 21.03
C SER A 287 26.35 -32.39 22.35
N THR A 288 25.21 -32.81 22.88
CA THR A 288 25.17 -33.72 24.02
C THR A 288 25.50 -35.14 23.57
N ARG A 289 26.20 -35.90 24.41
CA ARG A 289 26.48 -37.30 24.14
C ARG A 289 25.19 -38.11 24.17
N ILE A 290 24.93 -38.84 23.10
CA ILE A 290 23.81 -39.79 22.99
C ILE A 290 24.34 -41.16 22.55
N ASN A 291 23.59 -42.23 22.79
CA ASN A 291 24.01 -43.55 22.31
C ASN A 291 23.77 -43.64 20.79
N LEU A 292 24.83 -43.95 20.04
CA LEU A 292 24.78 -44.15 18.58
C LEU A 292 25.06 -45.61 18.17
N ASP A 293 25.09 -46.54 19.12
CA ASP A 293 25.33 -47.97 18.83
C ASP A 293 24.23 -48.53 17.92
N ARG A 294 23.01 -47.96 18.01
CA ARG A 294 21.88 -48.27 17.14
C ARG A 294 21.20 -46.99 16.67
N ILE A 295 20.94 -46.91 15.38
CA ILE A 295 20.20 -45.78 14.79
C ILE A 295 18.70 -46.05 14.88
N THR A 296 18.08 -45.55 15.95
CA THR A 296 16.63 -45.65 16.19
C THR A 296 15.90 -44.39 15.70
N PRO A 297 14.56 -44.43 15.53
CA PRO A 297 13.78 -43.23 15.22
C PRO A 297 14.00 -42.10 16.24
N SER A 298 14.05 -42.43 17.53
CA SER A 298 14.33 -41.45 18.59
C SER A 298 15.71 -40.81 18.50
N VAL A 299 16.71 -41.53 17.97
CA VAL A 299 18.04 -40.93 17.69
C VAL A 299 17.93 -39.98 16.51
N LEU A 300 17.26 -40.40 15.43
CA LEU A 300 17.12 -39.60 14.21
C LEU A 300 16.32 -38.31 14.43
N GLU A 301 15.32 -38.30 15.33
CA GLU A 301 14.57 -37.09 15.72
C GLU A 301 15.44 -35.98 16.33
N ASN A 302 16.64 -36.31 16.81
CA ASN A 302 17.57 -35.31 17.35
C ASN A 302 18.37 -34.59 16.26
N PHE A 303 18.27 -34.98 14.99
CA PHE A 303 19.08 -34.45 13.90
C PHE A 303 18.23 -33.96 12.74
N ASP A 304 18.67 -32.87 12.12
CA ASP A 304 18.03 -32.29 10.94
C ASP A 304 18.58 -32.92 9.64
N VAL A 305 19.83 -33.40 9.68
CA VAL A 305 20.53 -33.95 8.50
C VAL A 305 21.31 -35.20 8.90
N LEU A 306 21.18 -36.25 8.08
CA LEU A 306 22.01 -37.46 8.13
C LEU A 306 22.93 -37.50 6.90
N ILE A 307 24.22 -37.63 7.14
CA ILE A 307 25.25 -37.83 6.10
C ILE A 307 25.84 -39.22 6.31
N SER A 308 25.89 -40.03 5.26
CA SER A 308 26.50 -41.36 5.35
C SER A 308 27.11 -41.80 4.04
N ASP A 309 28.15 -42.64 4.13
CA ASP A 309 28.73 -43.29 2.97
C ASP A 309 27.94 -44.56 2.58
N PRO A 310 28.01 -44.98 1.30
CA PRO A 310 27.26 -46.14 0.83
C PRO A 310 27.59 -47.45 1.53
N ASN A 311 28.83 -47.61 2.01
CA ASN A 311 29.27 -48.83 2.66
C ASN A 311 28.66 -48.95 4.06
N GLU A 312 28.61 -47.85 4.81
CA GLU A 312 27.99 -47.81 6.14
C GLU A 312 26.48 -48.03 6.05
N LEU A 313 25.79 -47.35 5.12
CA LEU A 313 24.37 -47.56 4.85
C LEU A 313 24.04 -49.03 4.52
N SER A 314 24.91 -49.68 3.74
CA SER A 314 24.75 -51.10 3.38
C SER A 314 25.05 -52.04 4.55
N ALA A 315 25.87 -51.61 5.52
CA ALA A 315 26.25 -52.38 6.71
C ALA A 315 25.23 -52.24 7.86
N LEU A 316 24.34 -51.24 7.81
CA LEU A 316 23.27 -51.06 8.79
C LEU A 316 22.35 -52.27 8.85
N SER A 317 21.83 -52.54 10.06
CA SER A 317 20.81 -53.57 10.23
C SER A 317 19.52 -53.22 9.47
N ARG A 318 18.70 -54.23 9.15
CA ARG A 318 17.40 -54.00 8.49
C ARG A 318 16.52 -53.03 9.29
N ALA A 319 16.57 -53.09 10.62
CA ALA A 319 15.80 -52.20 11.50
C ALA A 319 16.27 -50.74 11.41
N GLU A 320 17.59 -50.51 11.38
CA GLU A 320 18.16 -49.15 11.25
C GLU A 320 17.86 -48.56 9.87
N ASN A 321 18.03 -49.34 8.80
CA ASN A 321 17.68 -48.90 7.45
C ASN A 321 16.19 -48.55 7.32
N GLN A 322 15.31 -49.35 7.94
CA GLN A 322 13.87 -49.04 7.96
C GLN A 322 13.56 -47.77 8.78
N ALA A 323 14.26 -47.53 9.89
CA ALA A 323 14.10 -46.29 10.66
C ALA A 323 14.49 -45.05 9.84
N ILE A 324 15.59 -45.11 9.09
CA ILE A 324 16.03 -44.02 8.21
C ILE A 324 15.01 -43.79 7.08
N GLN A 325 14.56 -44.86 6.40
CA GLN A 325 13.59 -44.76 5.30
C GLN A 325 12.26 -44.17 5.76
N ASN A 326 11.78 -44.55 6.95
CA ASN A 326 10.56 -43.98 7.52
C ASN A 326 10.72 -42.47 7.79
N GLN A 327 11.88 -42.04 8.28
CA GLN A 327 12.13 -40.62 8.55
C GLN A 327 12.20 -39.77 7.28
N LEU A 328 12.65 -40.35 6.15
CA LEU A 328 12.67 -39.69 4.85
C LEU A 328 11.28 -39.61 4.18
N SER A 329 10.36 -40.50 4.57
CA SER A 329 9.01 -40.59 3.99
C SER A 329 7.97 -39.75 4.73
N ASN A 330 8.35 -39.19 5.89
CA ASN A 330 7.54 -38.27 6.69
C ASN A 330 7.80 -36.83 6.26
#